data_AF-A0AB33BHE4-F1
#
_entry.id   AF-A0AB33BHE4-F1
#
_cell.length_a   1.000
_cell.length_b   1.000
_cell.length_c   1.000
_cell.angle_alpha   90.00
_cell.angle_beta   90.00
_cell.angle_gamma   90.00
#
_symmetry.space_group_name_H-M   'P 1'
#
loop_
_entity.id
_entity.type
_entity.pdbx_description
1 polymer ?
#
loop_
_entity_poly.entity_id
_entity_poly.type
_entity_poly.pdbx_seq_one_letter_code
_entity_poly.pdbx_strand_id
1 'polypeptide(L)' 'MNTDQKEQLDQHLKAIAQILVDNTPEEQLRSFEGIETALRDHWLTTLGPAIGNFF' A
#
# COMPACT_ATOMS: atom_id res chain seq x y z
N MET A 1 0.53 -19.74 -2.76
CA MET A 1 1.79 -19.37 -2.09
C MET A 1 2.14 -20.43 -1.07
N ASN A 2 3.39 -20.88 -1.05
CA ASN A 2 3.93 -21.64 0.06
C ASN A 2 4.25 -20.72 1.26
N THR A 3 4.71 -21.29 2.37
CA THR A 3 5.03 -20.54 3.60
C THR A 3 6.08 -19.45 3.35
N ASP A 4 7.15 -19.78 2.64
CA ASP A 4 8.25 -18.83 2.36
C ASP A 4 7.77 -17.65 1.50
N GLN A 5 6.96 -17.93 0.49
CA GLN A 5 6.34 -16.90 -0.36
C GLN A 5 5.41 -16.01 0.46
N LYS A 6 4.68 -16.57 1.43
CA LYS A 6 3.80 -15.80 2.34
C LYS A 6 4.60 -14.86 3.22
N GLU A 7 5.68 -15.35 3.81
CA GLU A 7 6.54 -14.52 4.65
C GLU A 7 7.20 -13.40 3.86
N GLN A 8 7.70 -13.70 2.66
CA GLN A 8 8.25 -12.68 1.74
C GLN A 8 7.19 -11.64 1.37
N LEU A 9 5.99 -12.06 1.00
CA LEU A 9 4.91 -11.13 0.68
C LEU A 9 4.57 -10.25 1.88
N ASP A 10 4.46 -10.80 3.09
CA ASP A 10 4.15 -10.04 4.29
C ASP A 10 5.24 -9.01 4.61
N GLN A 11 6.52 -9.34 4.40
CA GLN A 11 7.63 -8.40 4.55
C GLN A 11 7.53 -7.24 3.55
N HIS A 12 7.24 -7.54 2.28
CA HIS A 12 7.07 -6.52 1.25
C HIS A 12 5.85 -5.64 1.51
N LEU A 13 4.72 -6.23 1.92
CA LEU A 13 3.51 -5.48 2.25
C LEU A 13 3.73 -4.53 3.42
N LYS A 14 4.48 -4.94 4.46
CA LYS A 14 4.85 -4.05 5.57
C LYS A 14 5.71 -2.87 5.10
N ALA A 15 6.71 -3.14 4.26
CA ALA A 15 7.57 -2.09 3.73
C ALA A 15 6.79 -1.09 2.87
N ILE A 16 5.90 -1.58 2.00
CA ILE A 16 5.00 -0.74 1.21
C ILE A 16 4.10 0.08 2.12
N ALA A 17 3.42 -0.55 3.08
CA ALA A 17 2.50 0.13 3.99
C ALA A 17 3.18 1.27 4.76
N GLN A 18 4.41 1.07 5.24
CA GLN A 18 5.16 2.13 5.93
C GLN A 18 5.38 3.34 5.01
N ILE A 19 5.83 3.11 3.77
CA ILE A 19 6.03 4.18 2.79
C ILE A 19 4.72 4.92 2.50
N LEU A 20 3.61 4.20 2.33
CA LEU A 20 2.32 4.83 2.06
C LEU A 20 1.86 5.69 3.23
N VAL A 21 2.01 5.20 4.47
CA VAL A 21 1.67 5.96 5.69
C VAL A 21 2.53 7.21 5.82
N ASP A 22 3.85 7.10 5.60
CA ASP A 22 4.78 8.24 5.68
C ASP A 22 4.50 9.32 4.63
N ASN A 23 3.85 8.95 3.52
CA ASN A 23 3.45 9.86 2.44
C ASN A 23 1.95 10.19 2.45
N THR A 24 1.24 9.92 3.55
CA THR A 24 -0.17 10.26 3.73
C THR A 24 -0.31 11.36 4.79
N PRO A 25 -1.05 12.45 4.52
CA PRO A 25 -1.31 13.49 5.52
C PRO A 25 -1.93 12.90 6.80
N GLU A 26 -1.45 13.36 7.96
CA GLU A 26 -1.88 12.82 9.26
C GLU A 26 -3.40 12.94 9.45
N GLU A 27 -4.02 13.99 8.90
CA GLU A 27 -5.47 14.20 8.95
C GLU A 27 -6.25 13.06 8.28
N GLN A 28 -5.72 12.50 7.19
CA GLN A 28 -6.35 11.39 6.47
C GLN A 28 -6.22 10.07 7.23
N LEU A 29 -5.19 9.92 8.07
CA LEU A 29 -4.98 8.72 8.88
C LEU A 29 -5.92 8.62 10.10
N ARG A 30 -6.69 9.68 10.40
CA ARG A 30 -7.57 9.74 11.58
C ARG A 30 -8.95 9.13 11.39
N SER A 31 -9.33 8.80 10.16
CA SER A 31 -10.63 8.20 9.87
C SER A 31 -10.50 7.08 8.85
N PHE A 32 -11.44 6.14 8.88
CA PHE A 32 -11.51 5.07 7.90
C PHE A 32 -11.65 5.61 6.47
N GLU A 33 -12.48 6.63 6.28
CA GLU A 33 -12.69 7.27 4.97
C GLU A 33 -11.42 7.95 4.45
N GLY A 34 -10.67 8.63 5.33
CA GLY A 34 -9.40 9.24 4.96
C GLY A 34 -8.34 8.20 4.57
N ILE A 35 -8.25 7.10 5.31
CA ILE A 35 -7.33 5.99 5.01
C ILE A 35 -7.71 5.35 3.67
N GLU A 36 -9.00 5.10 3.42
CA GLU A 36 -9.47 4.51 2.17
C GLU A 36 -9.19 5.42 0.97
N THR A 37 -9.43 6.73 1.12
CA THR A 37 -9.11 7.73 0.11
C THR A 37 -7.61 7.76 -0.19
N ALA A 38 -6.77 7.81 0.85
CA ALA A 38 -5.31 7.80 0.69
C ALA A 38 -4.81 6.53 -0.02
N LEU A 39 -5.30 5.36 0.38
CA LEU A 39 -4.94 4.09 -0.26
C LEU A 39 -5.38 4.03 -1.72
N ARG A 40 -6.58 4.55 -2.03
CA ARG A 40 -7.08 4.64 -3.41
C ARG A 40 -6.20 5.56 -4.26
N ASP A 41 -5.77 6.69 -3.73
CA ASP A 41 -4.89 7.62 -4.45
C ASP A 41 -3.51 7.00 -4.71
N HIS A 42 -2.92 6.34 -3.71
CA HIS A 42 -1.68 5.56 -3.86
C HIS A 42 -1.83 4.44 -4.89
N TRP A 43 -2.98 3.77 -4.92
CA TRP A 43 -3.28 2.74 -5.91
C TRP A 43 -3.34 3.32 -7.33
N LEU A 44 -4.07 4.41 -7.55
CA LEU A 44 -4.25 5.00 -8.88
C LEU A 44 -2.95 5.57 -9.46
N THR A 45 -2.10 6.15 -8.61
CA THR A 45 -0.92 6.91 -9.05
C THR A 45 0.37 6.11 -9.04
N THR A 46 0.51 5.16 -8.12
CA THR A 46 1.80 4.50 -7.85
C THR A 46 1.69 2.98 -7.94
N LEU A 47 0.89 2.34 -7.07
CA LEU A 47 0.88 0.88 -6.97
C LEU A 47 0.25 0.21 -8.19
N GLY A 48 -0.91 0.71 -8.63
CA GLY A 48 -1.65 0.16 -9.76
C GLY A 48 -0.83 0.15 -11.05
N PRO A 49 -0.24 1.28 -11.47
CA PRO A 49 0.68 1.31 -12.62
C PRO A 49 1.90 0.40 -12.44
N ALA A 50 2.53 0.40 -11.26
CA ALA A 50 3.71 -0.43 -11.02
C ALA A 50 3.40 -1.92 -11.10
N ILE A 51 2.31 -2.38 -10.47
CA ILE A 51 1.87 -3.77 -10.50
C ILE A 51 1.37 -4.14 -11.90
N GLY A 52 0.62 -3.26 -12.55
CA GLY A 52 0.11 -3.46 -13.90
C GLY A 52 1.22 -3.69 -14.93
N ASN A 53 2.40 -3.11 -14.74
CA ASN A 53 3.55 -3.38 -15.63
C ASN A 53 4.06 -4.84 -15.58
N PHE A 54 3.64 -5.64 -14.59
CA PHE A 54 4.03 -7.04 -14.47
C PHE A 54 2.98 -8.03 -15.03
N PHE A 55 1.79 -7.56 -15.45
CA PHE A 55 0.68 -8.38 -15.93
C PHE A 55 0.15 -7.90 -17.28
#